data_AF-A0A1D2MYC2-F1
#
_entry.id   AF-A0A1D2MYC2-F1
#
_cell.length_a   1.000
_cell.length_b   1.000
_cell.length_c   1.000
_cell.angle_alpha   90.00
_cell.angle_beta   90.00
_cell.angle_gamma   90.00
#
_symmetry.space_group_name_H-M   'P 1'
#
loop_
_entity.id
_entity.type
_entity.pdbx_description
1 polymer ?
#
loop_
_entity_poly.entity_id
_entity_poly.type
_entity_poly.pdbx_seq_one_letter_code
_entity_poly.pdbx_strand_id
1 'polypeptide(L)'
;QHICRNYNACFFYILVSDFTQQLSQLHEQHAVQLQMLIENYRKRNAELRKERPPCNSSMFQIWETLLQEVEIDSQAHSDISASLARQVARPLLEKTFCLKIQSRKVFAHRESFETVLSKTEALLSKAYRDYSDACMQHIQMCSNQSLAQYYEAHNAYIQQLRGTNSMLKEYHSETLPALLQVRFFFCDGAICYWSLVCCFLAEGYVISSMYLKSNLKIW
;
A
#
# COMPACT_ATOMS: atom_id res chain seq x y z
N GLN A 1 -4.77 18.50 3.58
CA GLN A 1 -3.76 17.75 4.38
C GLN A 1 -3.86 16.21 4.21
N HIS A 2 -5.05 15.59 4.20
CA HIS A 2 -5.17 14.12 4.10
C HIS A 2 -4.74 13.50 2.76
N ILE A 3 -4.85 14.22 1.63
CA ILE A 3 -4.42 13.74 0.32
C ILE A 3 -2.88 13.65 0.22
N CYS A 4 -2.15 14.65 0.73
CA CYS A 4 -0.68 14.61 0.78
C CYS A 4 -0.13 13.46 1.64
N ARG A 5 -0.77 13.17 2.79
CA ARG A 5 -0.35 12.04 3.66
C ARG A 5 -0.39 10.69 2.94
N ASN A 6 -1.32 10.49 2.01
CA ASN A 6 -1.45 9.24 1.26
C ASN A 6 -0.47 9.13 0.09
N TYR A 7 -0.14 10.25 -0.56
CA TYR A 7 0.93 10.27 -1.56
C TYR A 7 2.27 9.89 -0.90
N ASN A 8 2.50 10.40 0.31
CA ASN A 8 3.66 10.06 1.12
C ASN A 8 3.67 8.60 1.56
N ALA A 9 2.51 8.01 1.89
CA ALA A 9 2.40 6.60 2.27
C ALA A 9 2.67 5.64 1.09
N CYS A 10 2.08 5.91 -0.09
CA CYS A 10 2.38 5.13 -1.30
C CYS A 10 3.86 5.24 -1.68
N PHE A 11 4.42 6.45 -1.62
CA PHE A 11 5.84 6.66 -1.89
C PHE A 11 6.72 5.87 -0.91
N PHE A 12 6.37 5.88 0.38
CA PHE A 12 7.08 5.10 1.39
C PHE A 12 6.98 3.60 1.15
N TYR A 13 5.81 3.06 0.77
CA TYR A 13 5.69 1.63 0.44
C TYR A 13 6.53 1.23 -0.76
N ILE A 14 6.59 2.07 -1.79
CA ILE A 14 7.48 1.85 -2.95
C ILE A 14 8.93 1.85 -2.48
N LEU A 15 9.34 2.87 -1.71
CA LEU A 15 10.70 2.98 -1.19
C LEU A 15 11.13 1.75 -0.37
N VAL A 16 10.26 1.29 0.55
CA VAL A 16 10.53 0.10 1.36
C VAL A 16 10.58 -1.15 0.47
N SER A 17 9.66 -1.29 -0.49
CA SER A 17 9.68 -2.41 -1.43
C SER A 17 10.98 -2.45 -2.24
N ASP A 18 11.41 -1.32 -2.79
CA ASP A 18 12.62 -1.22 -3.60
C ASP A 18 13.86 -1.56 -2.78
N PHE A 19 13.94 -1.05 -1.54
CA PHE A 19 14.99 -1.43 -0.60
C PHE A 19 14.98 -2.93 -0.32
N THR A 20 13.83 -3.52 -0.01
CA THR A 20 13.71 -4.95 0.30
C THR A 20 14.05 -5.82 -0.91
N GLN A 21 13.69 -5.39 -2.12
CA GLN A 21 14.05 -6.08 -3.36
C GLN A 21 15.57 -6.09 -3.56
N GLN A 22 16.25 -4.96 -3.32
CA GLN A 22 17.71 -4.89 -3.40
C GLN A 22 18.37 -5.76 -2.33
N LEU A 23 17.85 -5.74 -1.10
CA LEU A 23 18.35 -6.61 -0.02
C LEU A 23 18.20 -8.09 -0.35
N SER A 24 17.04 -8.50 -0.89
CA SER A 24 16.81 -9.87 -1.38
C SER A 24 17.86 -10.28 -2.42
N GLN A 25 18.15 -9.41 -3.38
CA GLN A 25 19.18 -9.68 -4.39
C GLN A 25 20.58 -9.86 -3.80
N LEU A 26 20.95 -9.10 -2.76
CA LEU A 26 22.22 -9.28 -2.06
C LEU A 26 22.31 -10.64 -1.36
N HIS A 27 21.23 -11.07 -0.68
CA HIS A 27 21.17 -12.39 -0.06
C HIS A 27 21.26 -13.52 -1.10
N GLU A 28 20.57 -13.39 -2.23
CA GLU A 28 20.62 -14.35 -3.35
C GLU A 28 22.05 -14.49 -3.89
N GLN A 29 22.72 -13.36 -4.15
CA GLN A 29 24.09 -13.35 -4.67
C GLN A 29 25.06 -14.00 -3.68
N HIS A 30 24.90 -13.73 -2.37
CA HIS A 30 25.73 -14.33 -1.33
C HIS A 30 25.53 -15.86 -1.27
N ALA A 31 24.28 -16.34 -1.28
CA ALA A 31 23.96 -17.76 -1.34
C ALA A 31 24.64 -18.44 -2.54
N VAL A 32 24.51 -17.86 -3.74
CA VAL A 32 25.14 -18.40 -4.96
C VAL A 32 26.66 -18.47 -4.83
N GLN A 33 27.31 -17.43 -4.26
CA GLN A 33 28.76 -17.43 -4.06
C GLN A 33 29.21 -18.53 -3.09
N LEU A 34 28.50 -18.72 -1.98
CA LEU A 34 28.77 -19.80 -1.02
C LEU A 34 28.58 -21.17 -1.68
N GLN A 35 27.49 -21.37 -2.43
CA GLN A 35 27.23 -22.63 -3.13
C GLN A 35 28.34 -22.99 -4.12
N MET A 36 28.79 -22.03 -4.93
CA MET A 36 29.91 -22.22 -5.86
C MET A 36 31.21 -22.58 -5.13
N LEU A 37 31.48 -21.93 -3.99
CA LEU A 37 32.66 -22.22 -3.17
C LEU A 37 32.63 -23.68 -2.68
N ILE A 38 31.51 -24.13 -2.12
CA ILE A 38 31.32 -25.50 -1.62
C ILE A 38 31.49 -26.51 -2.75
N GLU A 39 30.84 -26.30 -3.90
CA GLU A 39 30.93 -27.20 -5.05
C GLU A 39 32.36 -27.34 -5.57
N ASN A 40 33.11 -26.24 -5.63
CA ASN A 40 34.51 -26.24 -6.05
C ASN A 40 35.38 -27.09 -5.11
N TYR A 41 35.20 -26.95 -3.79
CA TYR A 41 35.99 -27.71 -2.82
C TYR A 41 35.53 -29.16 -2.65
N ARG A 42 34.24 -29.47 -2.84
CA ARG A 42 33.75 -30.87 -2.90
C ARG A 42 34.36 -31.63 -4.08
N LYS A 43 34.48 -30.99 -5.25
CA LYS A 43 35.17 -31.57 -6.42
C LYS A 43 36.65 -31.87 -6.11
N ARG A 44 37.37 -30.92 -5.52
CA ARG A 44 38.77 -31.11 -5.08
C ARG A 44 38.91 -32.21 -4.03
N ASN A 45 37.99 -32.30 -3.06
CA ASN A 45 37.98 -33.40 -2.07
C ASN A 45 37.81 -34.76 -2.75
N ALA A 46 36.94 -34.86 -3.76
CA ALA A 46 36.72 -36.11 -4.50
C ALA A 46 37.97 -36.54 -5.28
N GLU A 47 38.74 -35.60 -5.82
CA GLU A 47 40.03 -35.86 -6.46
C GLU A 47 41.08 -36.35 -5.45
N LEU A 48 41.22 -35.68 -4.31
CA LEU A 48 42.15 -36.07 -3.24
C LEU A 48 41.90 -37.49 -2.72
N ARG A 49 40.63 -37.92 -2.66
CA ARG A 49 40.27 -39.30 -2.27
C ARG A 49 40.67 -40.36 -3.30
N LYS A 50 40.89 -40.00 -4.57
CA LYS A 50 41.36 -40.93 -5.61
C LYS A 50 42.86 -41.19 -5.51
N GLU A 51 43.64 -40.20 -5.06
CA GLU A 51 45.10 -40.26 -5.01
C GLU A 51 45.68 -40.93 -3.75
N ARG A 52 44.88 -41.10 -2.69
CA ARG A 52 45.33 -41.70 -1.42
C ARG A 52 44.41 -42.84 -0.96
N PRO A 53 44.92 -43.89 -0.29
CA PRO A 53 44.09 -44.85 0.43
C PRO A 53 43.13 -44.13 1.38
N PRO A 54 41.93 -44.66 1.66
CA PRO A 54 40.93 -43.97 2.49
C PRO A 54 41.45 -43.78 3.92
N CYS A 55 42.04 -42.62 4.18
CA CYS A 55 42.38 -42.19 5.53
C CYS A 55 41.12 -41.60 6.17
N ASN A 56 40.49 -42.36 7.07
CA ASN A 56 39.50 -41.87 8.04
C ASN A 56 40.17 -40.92 9.05
N SER A 57 40.67 -39.76 8.60
CA SER A 57 41.27 -38.78 9.49
C SER A 57 40.18 -37.90 10.11
N SER A 58 40.28 -37.65 11.42
CA SER A 58 39.38 -36.74 12.14
C SER A 58 39.37 -35.34 11.52
N MET A 59 40.52 -34.87 11.04
CA MET A 59 40.64 -33.59 10.32
C MET A 59 39.76 -33.54 9.06
N PHE A 60 39.69 -34.65 8.33
CA PHE A 60 38.87 -34.72 7.12
C PHE A 60 37.37 -34.73 7.44
N GLN A 61 36.96 -35.35 8.54
CA GLN A 61 35.59 -35.26 9.04
C GLN A 61 35.23 -33.83 9.43
N ILE A 62 36.10 -33.14 10.18
CA ILE A 62 35.90 -31.72 10.58
C ILE A 62 35.75 -30.82 9.34
N TRP A 63 36.58 -31.04 8.31
CA TRP A 63 36.49 -30.31 7.05
C TRP A 63 35.17 -30.55 6.31
N GLU A 64 34.70 -31.79 6.21
CA GLU A 64 33.40 -32.11 5.60
C GLU A 64 32.23 -31.50 6.41
N THR A 65 32.31 -31.50 7.74
CA THR A 65 31.34 -30.79 8.60
C THR A 65 31.35 -29.29 8.29
N LEU A 66 32.52 -28.65 8.18
CA LEU A 66 32.60 -27.24 7.82
C LEU A 66 31.94 -26.95 6.46
N LEU A 67 32.20 -27.77 5.44
CA LEU A 67 31.56 -27.62 4.14
C LEU A 67 30.03 -27.76 4.21
N GLN A 68 29.52 -28.67 5.05
CA GLN A 68 28.07 -28.82 5.28
C GLN A 68 27.48 -27.60 6.00
N GLU A 69 28.14 -27.07 7.02
CA GLU A 69 27.66 -25.86 7.73
C GLU A 69 27.60 -24.65 6.81
N VAL A 70 28.58 -24.48 5.92
CA VAL A 70 28.55 -23.40 4.91
C VAL A 70 27.44 -23.63 3.87
N GLU A 71 27.11 -24.90 3.55
CA GLU A 71 25.97 -25.23 2.67
C GLU A 71 24.63 -24.90 3.32
N ILE A 72 24.51 -25.13 4.63
CA ILE A 72 23.33 -24.73 5.41
C ILE A 72 23.20 -23.19 5.42
N ASP A 73 24.30 -22.46 5.61
CA ASP A 73 24.30 -20.99 5.58
C ASP A 73 23.91 -20.44 4.21
N SER A 74 24.42 -21.04 3.13
CA SER A 74 24.01 -20.77 1.75
C SER A 74 22.50 -20.91 1.57
N GLN A 75 21.92 -22.03 2.02
CA GLN A 75 20.47 -22.26 1.94
C GLN A 75 19.69 -21.23 2.77
N ALA A 76 20.16 -20.89 3.97
CA ALA A 76 19.53 -19.86 4.81
C ALA A 76 19.50 -18.49 4.11
N HIS A 77 20.59 -18.10 3.44
CA HIS A 77 20.61 -16.89 2.63
C HIS A 77 19.61 -16.94 1.46
N SER A 78 19.48 -18.08 0.78
CA SER A 78 18.48 -18.28 -0.27
C SER A 78 17.05 -18.15 0.25
N ASP A 79 16.77 -18.71 1.44
CA ASP A 79 15.45 -18.68 2.05
C ASP A 79 15.07 -17.25 2.51
N ILE A 80 16.04 -16.51 3.08
CA ILE A 80 15.87 -15.09 3.43
C ILE A 80 15.56 -14.27 2.18
N SER A 81 16.33 -14.45 1.10
CA SER A 81 16.10 -13.79 -0.19
C SER A 81 14.66 -14.03 -0.67
N ALA A 82 14.22 -15.29 -0.73
CA ALA A 82 12.90 -15.66 -1.18
C ALA A 82 11.79 -15.08 -0.29
N SER A 83 12.00 -15.07 1.04
CA SER A 83 11.06 -14.52 2.01
C SER A 83 10.91 -13.00 1.85
N LEU A 84 12.01 -12.25 1.76
CA LEU A 84 12.00 -10.81 1.54
C LEU A 84 11.24 -10.44 0.25
N ALA A 85 11.50 -11.15 -0.84
CA ALA A 85 10.80 -10.91 -2.10
C ALA A 85 9.30 -11.21 -2.02
N ARG A 86 8.93 -12.38 -1.46
CA ARG A 86 7.55 -12.89 -1.49
C ARG A 86 6.65 -12.27 -0.42
N GLN A 87 7.18 -12.05 0.79
CA GLN A 87 6.40 -11.64 1.95
C GLN A 87 6.41 -10.13 2.18
N VAL A 88 7.36 -9.41 1.59
CA VAL A 88 7.54 -7.96 1.84
C VAL A 88 7.45 -7.15 0.55
N ALA A 89 8.41 -7.31 -0.38
CA ALA A 89 8.50 -6.46 -1.57
C ALA A 89 7.23 -6.57 -2.43
N ARG A 90 6.83 -7.78 -2.82
CA ARG A 90 5.65 -8.00 -3.66
C ARG A 90 4.34 -7.51 -3.01
N PRO A 91 4.01 -7.86 -1.74
CA PRO A 91 2.81 -7.34 -1.08
C PRO A 91 2.76 -5.81 -0.97
N LEU A 92 3.90 -5.14 -0.76
CA LEU A 92 3.96 -3.67 -0.71
C LEU A 92 3.66 -3.03 -2.07
N LEU A 93 4.16 -3.63 -3.16
CA LEU A 93 3.82 -3.19 -4.52
C LEU A 93 2.33 -3.39 -4.84
N GLU A 94 1.80 -4.56 -4.51
CA GLU A 94 0.37 -4.88 -4.69
C GLU A 94 -0.52 -3.91 -3.89
N LYS A 95 -0.14 -3.61 -2.63
CA LYS A 95 -0.84 -2.62 -1.80
C LYS A 95 -0.80 -1.23 -2.44
N THR A 96 0.33 -0.82 -3.00
CA THR A 96 0.46 0.46 -3.70
C THR A 96 -0.47 0.53 -4.92
N PHE A 97 -0.60 -0.56 -5.68
CA PHE A 97 -1.53 -0.65 -6.81
C PHE A 97 -2.99 -0.52 -6.36
N CYS A 98 -3.40 -1.26 -5.34
CA CYS A 98 -4.73 -1.19 -4.76
C CYS A 98 -5.08 0.23 -4.27
N LEU A 99 -4.14 0.88 -3.57
CA LEU A 99 -4.31 2.26 -3.10
C LEU A 99 -4.45 3.26 -4.26
N LYS A 100 -3.71 3.09 -5.36
CA LYS A 100 -3.86 3.91 -6.57
C LYS A 100 -5.26 3.76 -7.19
N ILE A 101 -5.76 2.53 -7.33
CA ILE A 101 -7.12 2.28 -7.86
C ILE A 101 -8.19 2.87 -6.95
N GLN A 102 -8.09 2.62 -5.65
CA GLN A 102 -9.05 3.15 -4.68
C GLN A 102 -9.06 4.68 -4.68
N SER A 103 -7.88 5.30 -4.73
CA SER A 103 -7.76 6.75 -4.85
C SER A 103 -8.52 7.28 -6.08
N ARG A 104 -8.36 6.64 -7.25
CA ARG A 104 -9.10 7.02 -8.46
C ARG A 104 -10.62 6.91 -8.28
N LYS A 105 -11.10 5.84 -7.66
CA LYS A 105 -12.54 5.65 -7.39
C LYS A 105 -13.10 6.76 -6.49
N VAL A 106 -12.38 7.09 -5.41
CA VAL A 106 -12.78 8.18 -4.50
C VAL A 106 -12.86 9.52 -5.24
N PHE A 107 -11.86 9.84 -6.06
CA PHE A 107 -11.87 11.08 -6.84
C PHE A 107 -13.02 11.11 -7.87
N ALA A 108 -13.27 10.01 -8.57
CA ALA A 108 -14.39 9.91 -9.51
C ALA A 108 -15.75 10.10 -8.82
N HIS A 109 -15.96 9.48 -7.64
CA HIS A 109 -17.19 9.70 -6.86
C HIS A 109 -17.32 11.15 -6.41
N ARG A 110 -16.24 11.75 -5.91
CA ARG A 110 -16.24 13.16 -5.51
C ARG A 110 -16.62 14.09 -6.67
N GLU A 111 -15.99 13.92 -7.83
CA GLU A 111 -16.28 14.70 -9.03
C GLU A 111 -17.74 14.53 -9.50
N SER A 112 -18.28 13.30 -9.40
CA SER A 112 -19.69 13.04 -9.68
C SER A 112 -20.62 13.81 -8.73
N PHE A 113 -20.33 13.86 -7.43
CA PHE A 113 -21.14 14.63 -6.48
C PHE A 113 -21.02 16.14 -6.73
N GLU A 114 -19.81 16.64 -6.96
CA GLU A 114 -19.57 18.06 -7.27
C GLU A 114 -20.29 18.49 -8.56
N THR A 115 -20.36 17.61 -9.57
CA THR A 115 -21.15 17.84 -10.79
C THR A 115 -22.65 17.96 -10.50
N VAL A 116 -23.19 17.11 -9.63
CA VAL A 116 -24.61 17.16 -9.25
C VAL A 116 -24.91 18.44 -8.47
N LEU A 117 -24.07 18.81 -7.50
CA LEU A 117 -24.22 20.04 -6.73
C LEU A 117 -24.18 21.28 -7.62
N SER A 118 -23.21 21.35 -8.55
CA SER A 118 -23.11 22.45 -9.50
C SER A 118 -24.36 22.60 -10.37
N LYS A 119 -24.95 21.49 -10.82
CA LYS A 119 -26.23 21.51 -11.55
C LYS A 119 -27.38 22.04 -10.68
N THR A 120 -27.45 21.61 -9.42
CA THR A 120 -28.48 22.07 -8.48
C THR A 120 -28.36 23.57 -8.18
N GLU A 121 -27.13 24.08 -8.03
CA GLU A 121 -26.85 25.52 -7.86
C GLU A 121 -27.22 26.34 -9.11
N ALA A 122 -26.97 25.79 -10.31
CA ALA A 122 -27.39 26.43 -11.55
C ALA A 122 -28.92 26.51 -11.68
N LEU A 123 -29.65 25.47 -11.24
CA LEU A 123 -31.11 25.46 -11.18
C LEU A 123 -31.63 26.49 -10.16
N LEU A 124 -31.00 26.61 -8.98
CA LEU A 124 -31.33 27.64 -8.00
C LEU A 124 -31.14 29.05 -8.57
N SER A 125 -30.01 29.28 -9.23
CA SER A 125 -29.70 30.56 -9.89
C SER A 125 -30.72 30.91 -10.96
N LYS A 126 -31.22 29.91 -11.69
CA LYS A 126 -32.30 30.10 -12.67
C LYS A 126 -33.63 30.44 -11.97
N ALA A 127 -34.03 29.67 -10.97
CA ALA A 127 -35.29 29.91 -10.24
C ALA A 127 -35.34 31.30 -9.59
N TYR A 128 -34.19 31.79 -9.10
CA TYR A 128 -34.08 33.15 -8.58
C TYR A 128 -34.29 34.22 -9.67
N ARG A 129 -33.71 34.03 -10.86
CA ARG A 129 -33.93 34.94 -12.01
C ARG A 129 -35.40 34.94 -12.42
N ASP A 130 -35.98 33.76 -12.60
CA ASP A 130 -37.39 33.62 -12.98
C ASP A 130 -38.32 34.30 -11.96
N TYR A 131 -38.03 34.19 -10.66
CA TYR A 131 -38.72 34.91 -9.58
C TYR A 131 -38.54 36.43 -9.67
N SER A 132 -37.32 36.91 -9.88
CA SER A 132 -37.01 38.34 -10.02
C SER A 132 -37.73 38.96 -11.21
N ASP A 133 -37.75 38.27 -12.35
CA ASP A 133 -38.41 38.72 -13.57
C ASP A 133 -39.92 38.77 -13.40
N ALA A 134 -40.53 37.74 -12.79
CA ALA A 134 -41.96 37.74 -12.47
C ALA A 134 -42.35 38.86 -11.49
N CYS A 135 -41.48 39.19 -10.53
CA CYS A 135 -41.68 40.32 -9.62
C CYS A 135 -41.71 41.66 -10.38
N MET A 136 -40.72 41.91 -11.23
CA MET A 136 -40.67 43.13 -12.05
C MET A 136 -41.88 43.24 -12.99
N GLN A 137 -42.26 42.13 -13.61
CA GLN A 137 -43.43 42.08 -14.50
C GLN A 137 -44.73 42.39 -13.74
N HIS A 138 -44.88 41.87 -12.51
CA HIS A 138 -46.04 42.19 -11.70
C HIS A 138 -46.09 43.67 -11.31
N ILE A 139 -44.96 44.27 -10.95
CA ILE A 139 -44.87 45.72 -10.65
C ILE A 139 -45.30 46.57 -11.86
N GLN A 140 -44.97 46.14 -13.08
CA GLN A 140 -45.33 46.87 -14.31
C GLN A 140 -46.80 46.69 -14.71
N MET A 141 -47.33 45.46 -14.62
CA MET A 141 -48.66 45.14 -15.16
C MET A 141 -49.79 45.25 -14.13
N CYS A 142 -49.48 45.11 -12.83
CA CYS A 142 -50.43 45.15 -11.71
C CYS A 142 -51.75 44.38 -11.95
N SER A 143 -51.66 43.17 -12.53
CA SER A 143 -52.81 42.34 -12.88
C SER A 143 -52.88 41.07 -12.02
N ASN A 144 -54.08 40.49 -11.90
CA ASN A 144 -54.27 39.22 -11.17
C ASN A 144 -53.48 38.06 -11.79
N GLN A 145 -53.27 38.09 -13.11
CA GLN A 145 -52.48 37.08 -13.82
C GLN A 145 -51.00 37.18 -13.47
N SER A 146 -50.43 38.40 -13.46
CA SER A 146 -49.02 38.58 -13.11
C SER A 146 -48.76 38.32 -11.61
N LEU A 147 -49.76 38.57 -10.75
CA LEU A 147 -49.69 38.22 -9.33
C LEU A 147 -49.61 36.69 -9.12
N ALA A 148 -50.42 35.93 -9.86
CA ALA A 148 -50.40 34.46 -9.78
C ALA A 148 -49.04 33.89 -10.23
N GLN A 149 -48.50 34.39 -11.34
CA GLN A 149 -47.17 34.00 -11.85
C GLN A 149 -46.04 34.34 -10.88
N TYR A 150 -46.11 35.52 -10.23
CA TYR A 150 -45.17 35.90 -9.17
C TYR A 150 -45.19 34.91 -8.00
N TYR A 151 -46.37 34.54 -7.49
CA TYR A 151 -46.46 33.58 -6.37
C TYR A 151 -45.96 32.19 -6.76
N GLU A 152 -46.25 31.74 -7.99
CA GLU A 152 -45.74 30.47 -8.50
C GLU A 152 -44.21 30.46 -8.58
N ALA A 153 -43.61 31.49 -9.18
CA ALA A 153 -42.15 31.62 -9.29
C ALA A 153 -41.47 31.75 -7.91
N HIS A 154 -42.09 32.50 -6.98
CA HIS A 154 -41.61 32.59 -5.60
C HIS A 154 -41.60 31.22 -4.90
N ASN A 155 -42.70 30.47 -4.99
CA ASN A 155 -42.79 29.15 -4.36
C ASN A 155 -41.78 28.16 -4.96
N ALA A 156 -41.61 28.18 -6.28
CA ALA A 156 -40.61 27.38 -6.98
C ALA A 156 -39.18 27.73 -6.53
N TYR A 157 -38.86 29.02 -6.41
CA TYR A 157 -37.56 29.48 -5.89
C TYR A 157 -37.32 29.02 -4.45
N ILE A 158 -38.28 29.22 -3.54
CA ILE A 158 -38.15 28.81 -2.14
C ILE A 158 -37.96 27.29 -2.01
N GLN A 159 -38.69 26.50 -2.81
CA GLN A 159 -38.53 25.05 -2.82
C GLN A 159 -37.13 24.64 -3.31
N GLN A 160 -36.65 25.24 -4.39
CA GLN A 160 -35.31 24.97 -4.93
C GLN A 160 -34.21 25.40 -3.95
N LEU A 161 -34.38 26.54 -3.27
CA LEU A 161 -33.45 27.04 -2.25
C LEU A 161 -33.32 26.06 -1.09
N ARG A 162 -34.45 25.58 -0.56
CA ARG A 162 -34.46 24.58 0.51
C ARG A 162 -33.79 23.27 0.07
N GLY A 163 -34.14 22.77 -1.12
CA GLY A 163 -33.54 21.56 -1.68
C GLY A 163 -32.02 21.68 -1.84
N THR A 164 -31.55 22.79 -2.41
CA THR A 164 -30.12 23.06 -2.63
C THR A 164 -29.37 23.14 -1.29
N ASN A 165 -29.89 23.87 -0.31
CA ASN A 165 -29.28 23.99 1.00
C ASN A 165 -29.20 22.65 1.73
N SER A 166 -30.25 21.82 1.64
CA SER A 166 -30.23 20.47 2.20
C SER A 166 -29.17 19.59 1.54
N MET A 167 -29.05 19.62 0.20
CA MET A 167 -28.03 18.84 -0.51
C MET A 167 -26.61 19.28 -0.16
N LEU A 168 -26.35 20.59 -0.08
CA LEU A 168 -25.05 21.12 0.32
C LEU A 168 -24.70 20.72 1.76
N LYS A 169 -25.66 20.83 2.68
CA LYS A 169 -25.47 20.42 4.07
C LYS A 169 -25.10 18.95 4.15
N GLU A 170 -25.91 18.06 3.56
CA GLU A 170 -25.69 16.60 3.57
C GLU A 170 -24.34 16.22 2.95
N TYR A 171 -23.98 16.88 1.84
CA TYR A 171 -22.70 16.61 1.18
C TYR A 171 -21.52 16.97 2.08
N HIS A 172 -21.54 18.14 2.71
CA HIS A 172 -20.42 18.63 3.51
C HIS A 172 -20.36 18.02 4.92
N SER A 173 -21.49 17.70 5.54
CA SER A 173 -21.52 17.13 6.89
C SER A 173 -21.36 15.60 6.91
N GLU A 174 -21.93 14.89 5.93
CA GLU A 174 -21.97 13.42 5.95
C GLU A 174 -21.20 12.81 4.77
N THR A 175 -21.58 13.13 3.55
CA THR A 175 -21.14 12.39 2.35
C THR A 175 -19.64 12.52 2.09
N LEU A 176 -19.12 13.75 2.08
CA LEU A 176 -17.71 14.02 1.81
C LEU A 176 -16.81 13.49 2.95
N PRO A 177 -17.11 13.71 4.24
CA PRO A 177 -16.38 13.07 5.34
C PRO A 177 -16.35 11.54 5.26
N ALA A 178 -17.50 10.89 5.01
CA ALA A 178 -17.59 9.44 4.87
C ALA A 178 -16.73 8.92 3.71
N LEU A 179 -16.81 9.58 2.54
CA LEU A 179 -15.99 9.26 1.37
C LEU A 179 -14.48 9.36 1.65
N LEU A 180 -14.07 10.32 2.50
CA LEU A 180 -12.68 10.51 2.90
C LEU A 180 -12.25 9.55 4.03
N GLN A 181 -13.18 9.06 4.86
CA GLN A 181 -12.91 8.13 5.98
C GLN A 181 -12.74 6.67 5.57
N VAL A 182 -13.46 6.18 4.54
CA VAL A 182 -13.28 4.81 3.99
C VAL A 182 -11.82 4.51 3.63
N ARG A 183 -11.01 5.56 3.49
CA ARG A 183 -9.56 5.53 3.26
C ARG A 183 -8.71 5.03 4.45
N PHE A 184 -9.19 5.08 5.69
CA PHE A 184 -8.40 4.72 6.88
C PHE A 184 -8.37 3.22 7.18
N PHE A 185 -9.49 2.51 7.02
CA PHE A 185 -9.61 1.09 7.37
C PHE A 185 -8.68 0.15 6.58
N PHE A 186 -8.19 0.56 5.42
CA PHE A 186 -7.32 -0.27 4.57
C PHE A 186 -5.81 -0.06 4.84
N CYS A 187 -5.43 0.96 5.63
CA CYS A 187 -4.03 1.22 5.96
C CYS A 187 -3.51 0.35 7.13
N ASP A 188 -4.36 0.01 8.10
CA ASP A 188 -3.97 -0.64 9.36
C ASP A 188 -3.40 -2.06 9.23
N GLY A 189 -3.64 -2.74 8.10
CA GLY A 189 -2.99 -4.03 7.82
C GLY A 189 -1.45 -3.96 7.68
N ALA A 190 -0.86 -2.77 7.58
CA ALA A 190 0.60 -2.60 7.50
C ALA A 190 1.33 -2.88 8.83
N ILE A 191 0.66 -2.72 9.97
CA ILE A 191 1.26 -2.93 11.31
C ILE A 191 1.45 -4.43 11.55
N CYS A 192 0.49 -5.27 11.14
CA CYS A 192 0.61 -6.72 11.27
C CYS A 192 1.73 -7.32 10.40
N TYR A 193 1.98 -6.76 9.21
CA TYR A 193 3.06 -7.23 8.33
C TYR A 193 4.45 -6.92 8.91
N TRP A 194 4.64 -5.74 9.51
CA TRP A 194 5.92 -5.40 10.13
C TRP A 194 6.23 -6.27 11.37
N SER A 195 5.22 -6.62 12.17
CA SER A 195 5.40 -7.59 13.26
C SER A 195 5.81 -8.97 12.74
N LEU A 196 5.23 -9.44 11.63
CA LEU A 196 5.62 -10.70 10.97
C LEU A 196 7.05 -10.67 10.43
N VAL A 197 7.46 -9.58 9.76
CA VAL A 197 8.82 -9.42 9.23
C VAL A 197 9.86 -9.35 10.35
N CYS A 198 9.58 -8.65 11.44
CA CYS A 198 10.44 -8.64 12.62
C CYS A 198 10.58 -10.03 13.26
N CYS A 199 9.50 -10.82 13.33
CA CYS A 199 9.55 -12.19 13.83
C CYS A 199 10.41 -13.10 12.92
N PHE A 200 10.25 -13.04 11.60
CA PHE A 200 11.02 -13.85 10.67
C PHE A 200 12.52 -13.49 10.64
N LEU A 201 12.87 -12.20 10.70
CA LEU A 201 14.27 -11.76 10.75
C LEU A 201 14.93 -12.12 12.09
N ALA A 202 14.17 -12.07 13.20
CA ALA A 202 14.67 -12.50 14.50
C ALA A 202 14.95 -14.01 14.54
N GLU A 203 14.09 -14.84 13.96
CA GLU A 203 14.30 -16.29 13.89
C GLU A 203 15.50 -16.68 13.00
N GLY A 204 15.71 -15.99 11.88
CA GLY A 204 16.88 -16.22 11.02
C GLY A 204 18.23 -15.85 11.66
N TYR A 205 18.28 -14.77 12.46
CA TYR A 205 19.49 -14.38 13.19
C TYR A 205 19.79 -15.25 14.42
N VAL A 206 18.75 -15.85 15.03
CA VAL A 206 18.91 -16.72 16.19
C VAL A 206 19.59 -18.05 15.80
N ILE A 207 19.34 -18.57 14.60
CA ILE A 207 20.00 -19.80 14.13
C ILE A 207 21.50 -19.54 13.88
N SER A 208 21.88 -18.47 13.17
CA SER A 208 23.30 -18.18 12.93
C SER A 208 24.08 -17.82 14.22
N SER A 209 23.45 -17.15 15.20
CA SER A 209 24.09 -16.78 16.48
C SER A 209 24.19 -17.94 17.49
N MET A 210 23.24 -18.87 17.50
CA MET A 210 23.29 -20.03 18.42
C MET A 210 24.35 -21.05 18.04
N TYR A 211 24.65 -21.22 16.74
CA TYR A 211 25.67 -22.16 16.26
C TYR A 211 27.11 -21.67 16.47
N LEU A 212 27.36 -20.35 16.37
CA LEU A 212 28.69 -19.80 16.67
C LEU A 212 29.05 -19.88 18.17
N LYS A 213 28.06 -19.70 19.07
CA LYS A 213 28.28 -19.75 20.53
C LYS A 213 28.43 -21.16 21.09
N SER A 214 27.88 -22.19 20.42
CA SER A 214 27.98 -23.57 20.89
C SER A 214 29.26 -24.28 20.42
N ASN A 215 29.89 -23.84 19.32
CA ASN A 215 31.15 -24.42 18.81
C ASN A 215 32.44 -23.70 19.26
N LEU A 216 32.36 -22.53 19.90
CA LEU A 216 33.54 -21.84 20.47
C LEU A 216 33.88 -22.25 21.93
N LYS A 217 33.25 -23.30 22.46
CA LYS A 217 33.56 -23.87 23.78
C LYS A 217 34.53 -25.06 23.76
N ILE A 218 35.13 -25.35 22.61
CA ILE A 218 36.16 -26.38 22.47
C ILE A 218 37.40 -25.74 21.83
N TRP A 219 38.02 -24.82 22.56
CA TRP A 219 39.46 -24.50 22.54
C TRP A 219 39.84 -24.03 23.94
#